data_AF-A0A7D5RT51-F1
#
_entry.id   AF-A0A7D5RT51-F1
#
_cell.length_a   1.000
_cell.length_b   1.000
_cell.length_c   1.000
_cell.angle_alpha   90.00
_cell.angle_beta   90.00
_cell.angle_gamma   90.00
#
_symmetry.space_group_name_H-M   'P 1'
#
loop_
_entity.id
_entity.type
_entity.pdbx_description
1 polymer ?
#
loop_
_entity_poly.entity_id
_entity_poly.type
_entity_poly.pdbx_seq_one_letter_code
_entity_poly.pdbx_strand_id
1 'polypeptide(L)'
;MLKTVIFRPFDPLREATPIIAYGLIAAGLLGIAGIAYARRSTRRLRFEGISHTLSDVDRHPNSFDSADDPERRQNAFLKRILNTVPQPIFVKDRQSRYVFLNDAACEMTGYRREDMLGRSSHTFFPKEQADCFVAGDGEVLGSTHRTLHEEALTDARGEIHVILSRKAACTDASGNDIVVGVITDITERKRAEDMLRLSAEVFEHSAEGILITDNHGIILNVNTAFTRITGYSAAEAIGQNARMLTSGQHKRAFFVNIFRSIRNDGSWGGEIINRRKNGELYVVEMSICAVRSDDGSIRRYIGMMSDITHRKSTEERMRYLAQHDFLTGLANRHLLQDRVSQAILHAHRSRRKLGLLLLDLDGFKDVNDRFGHEAGDQVLKDVAARLTLLVRQTDTVARIGGDEFVAVLPGLRSWSDAERIARKVVYEVSRPYTVTDGLALVGCSIGIALYPDDGEDWTTLHRVADRAMYRENTAVTNEAPCTSRRERRMLNDRRAFPVRRRPTPWHWIRTRLPVCAGTRRPEKQPRSAPASLHRPR
;
A
#
# COMPACT_ATOMS: atom_id res chain seq x y z
N MET A 1 43.94 -50.28 -38.00
CA MET A 1 43.56 -50.10 -36.58
C MET A 1 42.60 -48.94 -36.48
N LEU A 2 41.34 -49.25 -36.11
CA LEU A 2 40.27 -48.30 -35.87
C LEU A 2 40.54 -47.40 -34.65
N LYS A 3 40.14 -46.13 -34.72
CA LYS A 3 39.51 -45.44 -33.57
C LYS A 3 38.31 -44.64 -34.05
N THR A 4 37.15 -45.21 -33.73
CA THR A 4 35.79 -44.70 -33.91
C THR A 4 35.54 -43.50 -33.00
N VAL A 5 35.10 -42.37 -33.57
CA VAL A 5 34.55 -41.23 -32.83
C VAL A 5 33.05 -41.46 -32.69
N ILE A 6 32.60 -41.69 -31.45
CA ILE A 6 31.19 -41.89 -31.10
C ILE A 6 30.55 -40.53 -30.81
N PHE A 7 29.55 -40.16 -31.61
CA PHE A 7 28.61 -39.07 -31.34
C PHE A 7 27.84 -39.33 -30.05
N ARG A 8 27.77 -38.35 -29.14
CA ARG A 8 26.74 -38.29 -28.10
C ARG A 8 25.53 -37.49 -28.60
N PRO A 9 24.29 -37.93 -28.33
CA PRO A 9 23.09 -37.24 -28.80
C PRO A 9 22.81 -35.97 -28.00
N PHE A 10 22.30 -34.98 -28.72
CA PHE A 10 21.77 -33.71 -28.24
C PHE A 10 20.46 -33.97 -27.49
N ASP A 11 20.40 -33.64 -26.20
CA ASP A 11 19.23 -33.83 -25.33
C ASP A 11 18.46 -32.49 -25.21
N PRO A 12 17.25 -32.33 -25.77
CA PRO A 12 16.53 -31.06 -25.83
C PRO A 12 15.93 -30.60 -24.48
N LEU A 13 16.06 -31.38 -23.41
CA LEU A 13 15.34 -31.16 -22.15
C LEU A 13 16.10 -30.32 -21.10
N ARG A 14 17.27 -29.75 -21.44
CA ARG A 14 18.06 -28.94 -20.49
C ARG A 14 17.92 -27.41 -20.61
N GLU A 15 17.20 -26.89 -21.60
CA GLU A 15 17.04 -25.43 -21.78
C GLU A 15 15.58 -24.91 -21.74
N ALA A 16 14.61 -25.73 -21.36
CA ALA A 16 13.19 -25.32 -21.24
C ALA A 16 12.84 -24.63 -19.89
N THR A 17 13.84 -24.28 -19.07
CA THR A 17 13.66 -23.82 -17.68
C THR A 17 13.10 -22.39 -17.48
N PRO A 18 13.15 -21.44 -18.45
CA PRO A 18 12.47 -20.15 -18.30
C PRO A 18 10.97 -20.21 -18.68
N ILE A 19 10.59 -21.01 -19.68
CA ILE A 19 9.27 -20.96 -20.33
C ILE A 19 8.14 -21.39 -19.37
N ILE A 20 8.39 -22.40 -18.54
CA ILE A 20 7.41 -22.88 -17.54
C ILE A 20 7.33 -21.93 -16.33
N ALA A 21 8.40 -21.19 -16.02
CA ALA A 21 8.41 -20.29 -14.87
C ALA A 21 7.51 -19.06 -15.12
N TYR A 22 7.58 -18.45 -16.29
CA TYR A 22 6.77 -17.28 -16.63
C TYR A 22 5.29 -17.61 -16.89
N GLY A 23 4.98 -18.77 -17.49
CA GLY A 23 3.59 -19.24 -17.63
C GLY A 23 2.88 -19.49 -16.29
N LEU A 24 3.59 -20.01 -15.29
CA LEU A 24 3.05 -20.18 -13.93
C LEU A 24 2.89 -18.85 -13.17
N ILE A 25 3.72 -17.84 -13.48
CA ILE A 25 3.59 -16.49 -12.91
C ILE A 25 2.33 -15.80 -13.46
N ALA A 26 2.07 -15.90 -14.76
CA ALA A 26 0.85 -15.37 -15.39
C ALA A 26 -0.41 -16.07 -14.84
N ALA A 27 -0.40 -17.40 -14.71
CA ALA A 27 -1.51 -18.16 -14.12
C ALA A 27 -1.72 -17.86 -12.63
N GLY A 28 -0.64 -17.62 -11.86
CA GLY A 28 -0.71 -17.21 -10.46
C GLY A 28 -1.28 -15.80 -10.28
N LEU A 29 -0.83 -14.83 -11.09
CA LEU A 29 -1.33 -13.45 -11.06
C LEU A 29 -2.79 -13.35 -11.55
N LEU A 30 -3.14 -14.07 -12.63
CA LEU A 30 -4.51 -14.15 -13.14
C LEU A 30 -5.43 -14.93 -12.17
N GLY A 31 -4.92 -15.97 -11.50
CA GLY A 31 -5.65 -16.70 -10.47
C GLY A 31 -5.97 -15.84 -9.24
N ILE A 32 -5.06 -14.94 -8.85
CA ILE A 32 -5.28 -14.03 -7.72
C ILE A 32 -6.26 -12.91 -8.08
N ALA A 33 -6.18 -12.33 -9.28
CA ALA A 33 -7.18 -11.39 -9.79
C ALA A 33 -8.56 -12.07 -9.95
N GLY A 34 -8.58 -13.33 -10.38
CA GLY A 34 -9.78 -14.16 -10.51
C GLY A 34 -10.41 -14.54 -9.16
N ILE A 35 -9.62 -14.85 -8.12
CA ILE A 35 -10.14 -15.19 -6.78
C ILE A 35 -10.66 -13.95 -6.04
N ALA A 36 -10.07 -12.77 -6.29
CA ALA A 36 -10.61 -11.50 -5.80
C ALA A 36 -11.94 -11.12 -6.48
N TYR A 37 -12.11 -11.47 -7.77
CA TYR A 37 -13.33 -11.21 -8.55
C TYR A 37 -14.44 -12.26 -8.34
N ALA A 38 -14.07 -13.55 -8.19
CA ALA A 38 -14.99 -14.69 -8.11
C ALA A 38 -15.70 -14.85 -6.75
N ARG A 39 -15.35 -14.04 -5.73
CA ARG A 39 -16.17 -13.91 -4.51
C ARG A 39 -17.50 -13.17 -4.73
N ARG A 40 -17.81 -12.72 -5.96
CA ARG A 40 -19.01 -11.90 -6.26
C ARG A 40 -20.05 -12.51 -7.20
N SER A 41 -19.85 -13.69 -7.78
CA SER A 41 -20.83 -14.23 -8.73
C SER A 41 -20.83 -15.74 -8.85
N THR A 42 -21.70 -16.40 -8.08
CA THR A 42 -22.08 -17.81 -8.31
C THR A 42 -23.36 -17.88 -9.12
N ARG A 43 -23.30 -18.33 -10.37
CA ARG A 43 -24.39 -19.10 -11.01
C ARG A 43 -23.81 -20.24 -11.83
N ARG A 44 -24.29 -21.44 -11.50
CA ARG A 44 -24.01 -22.74 -12.10
C ARG A 44 -24.61 -22.84 -13.50
N LEU A 45 -23.89 -23.44 -14.43
CA LEU A 45 -24.48 -24.09 -15.61
C LEU A 45 -23.86 -25.50 -15.74
N ARG A 46 -24.75 -26.49 -15.88
CA ARG A 46 -24.46 -27.91 -16.09
C ARG A 46 -24.24 -28.16 -17.58
N PHE A 47 -23.31 -29.07 -17.90
CA PHE A 47 -23.19 -29.69 -19.21
C PHE A 47 -23.59 -31.17 -19.09
N GLU A 48 -24.53 -31.61 -19.91
CA GLU A 48 -24.81 -33.03 -20.20
C GLU A 48 -24.25 -33.34 -21.59
N GLY A 49 -23.57 -34.48 -21.70
CA GLY A 49 -22.97 -34.98 -22.93
C GLY A 49 -23.95 -35.78 -23.78
N ILE A 50 -23.65 -35.93 -25.07
CA ILE A 50 -24.28 -36.92 -25.93
C ILE A 50 -23.21 -37.59 -26.80
N SER A 51 -23.32 -38.92 -26.86
CA SER A 51 -22.49 -39.92 -27.51
C SER A 51 -22.83 -40.10 -29.00
N HIS A 52 -21.85 -40.62 -29.73
CA HIS A 52 -21.82 -41.17 -31.09
C HIS A 52 -23.10 -41.80 -31.67
N THR A 53 -23.22 -41.75 -33.01
CA THR A 53 -23.47 -42.93 -33.88
C THR A 53 -22.95 -42.71 -35.31
N LEU A 54 -22.40 -43.78 -35.88
CA LEU A 54 -21.93 -44.00 -37.26
C LEU A 54 -23.03 -44.69 -38.09
N SER A 55 -23.26 -44.24 -39.32
CA SER A 55 -23.67 -44.97 -40.55
C SER A 55 -23.95 -43.89 -41.63
N ASP A 56 -23.69 -44.00 -42.93
CA ASP A 56 -23.86 -45.10 -43.86
C ASP A 56 -22.95 -44.96 -45.09
N VAL A 57 -22.71 -46.12 -45.71
CA VAL A 57 -22.03 -46.35 -46.98
C VAL A 57 -23.08 -46.29 -48.10
N ASP A 58 -22.78 -45.65 -49.23
CA ASP A 58 -23.43 -46.01 -50.49
C ASP A 58 -22.52 -45.90 -51.71
N ARG A 59 -22.71 -46.84 -52.63
CA ARG A 59 -21.83 -47.23 -53.74
C ARG A 59 -22.41 -46.82 -55.11
N HIS A 60 -21.52 -46.26 -55.95
CA HIS A 60 -21.37 -46.44 -57.43
C HIS A 60 -22.50 -45.95 -58.39
N PRO A 61 -22.31 -45.87 -59.73
CA PRO A 61 -21.12 -46.13 -60.59
C PRO A 61 -20.80 -45.09 -61.71
N ASN A 62 -19.56 -45.19 -62.22
CA ASN A 62 -19.00 -44.93 -63.56
C ASN A 62 -19.69 -44.03 -64.61
N SER A 63 -18.88 -43.13 -65.19
CA SER A 63 -18.80 -42.94 -66.64
C SER A 63 -17.37 -42.59 -67.07
N PHE A 64 -16.81 -43.40 -67.97
CA PHE A 64 -15.56 -43.18 -68.67
C PHE A 64 -15.69 -42.00 -69.65
N ASP A 65 -14.65 -41.17 -69.76
CA ASP A 65 -14.29 -40.59 -71.05
C ASP A 65 -12.76 -40.43 -71.13
N SER A 66 -12.22 -40.85 -72.27
CA SER A 66 -10.81 -41.10 -72.52
C SER A 66 -10.14 -39.97 -73.30
N ALA A 67 -9.06 -39.39 -72.77
CA ALA A 67 -7.90 -38.87 -73.51
C ALA A 67 -6.78 -38.44 -72.52
N ASP A 68 -6.04 -39.40 -71.96
CA ASP A 68 -4.94 -39.13 -71.03
C ASP A 68 -3.59 -39.07 -71.75
N ASP A 69 -3.20 -37.86 -72.10
CA ASP A 69 -1.83 -37.50 -72.48
C ASP A 69 -0.86 -37.77 -71.30
N PRO A 70 0.27 -38.48 -71.51
CA PRO A 70 1.26 -38.74 -70.45
C PRO A 70 1.75 -37.46 -69.77
N GLU A 71 1.82 -36.34 -70.49
CA GLU A 71 2.19 -35.03 -69.94
C GLU A 71 1.08 -34.49 -69.02
N ARG A 72 -0.19 -34.67 -69.39
CA ARG A 72 -1.34 -34.33 -68.53
C ARG A 72 -1.36 -35.18 -67.25
N ARG A 73 -1.05 -36.48 -67.34
CA ARG A 73 -0.94 -37.36 -66.16
C ARG A 73 0.17 -36.93 -65.21
N GLN A 74 1.35 -36.60 -65.74
CA GLN A 74 2.47 -36.16 -64.93
C GLN A 74 2.20 -34.80 -64.27
N ASN A 75 1.61 -33.84 -65.01
CA ASN A 75 1.20 -32.55 -64.46
C ASN A 75 0.10 -32.68 -63.40
N ALA A 76 -0.88 -33.57 -63.61
CA ALA A 76 -1.91 -33.85 -62.61
C ALA A 76 -1.32 -34.47 -61.33
N PHE A 77 -0.35 -35.37 -61.47
CA PHE A 77 0.35 -35.98 -60.34
C PHE A 77 1.17 -34.97 -59.53
N LEU A 78 1.94 -34.10 -60.19
CA LEU A 78 2.74 -33.06 -59.51
C LEU A 78 1.86 -32.05 -58.77
N LYS A 79 0.75 -31.60 -59.38
CA LYS A 79 -0.23 -30.74 -58.71
C LYS A 79 -0.80 -31.40 -57.46
N ARG A 80 -1.11 -32.70 -57.54
CA ARG A 80 -1.64 -33.46 -56.40
C ARG A 80 -0.62 -33.58 -55.27
N ILE A 81 0.66 -33.79 -55.58
CA ILE A 81 1.73 -33.78 -54.57
C ILE A 81 1.79 -32.41 -53.88
N LEU A 82 1.89 -31.32 -54.64
CA LEU A 82 2.02 -29.97 -54.09
C LEU A 82 0.80 -29.56 -53.23
N ASN A 83 -0.40 -30.02 -53.60
CA ASN A 83 -1.61 -29.80 -52.81
C ASN A 83 -1.70 -30.66 -51.55
N THR A 84 -0.99 -31.79 -51.50
CA THR A 84 -0.93 -32.61 -50.27
C THR A 84 0.07 -32.04 -49.26
N VAL A 85 0.95 -31.12 -49.68
CA VAL A 85 1.88 -30.43 -48.77
C VAL A 85 1.08 -29.48 -47.88
N PRO A 86 1.13 -29.62 -46.54
CA PRO A 86 0.34 -28.80 -45.62
C PRO A 86 0.85 -27.36 -45.50
N GLN A 87 2.03 -27.09 -46.05
CA GLN A 87 2.62 -25.76 -46.04
C GLN A 87 2.14 -24.96 -47.26
N PRO A 88 1.70 -23.70 -47.09
CA PRO A 88 1.38 -22.82 -48.21
C PRO A 88 2.56 -22.66 -49.16
N ILE A 89 2.32 -22.97 -50.43
CA ILE A 89 3.28 -22.82 -51.52
C ILE A 89 2.64 -21.95 -52.60
N PHE A 90 3.39 -20.97 -53.07
CA PHE A 90 3.02 -20.15 -54.21
C PHE A 90 4.15 -20.09 -55.23
N VAL A 91 3.77 -19.87 -56.49
CA VAL A 91 4.69 -19.53 -57.58
C VAL A 91 4.19 -18.26 -58.23
N LYS A 92 5.10 -17.33 -58.50
CA LYS A 92 4.82 -16.07 -59.20
C LYS A 92 5.70 -15.91 -60.43
N ASP A 93 5.20 -15.20 -61.44
CA ASP A 93 5.99 -14.79 -62.60
C ASP A 93 6.92 -13.59 -62.29
N ARG A 94 7.74 -13.19 -63.26
CA ARG A 94 8.64 -12.03 -63.15
C ARG A 94 7.92 -10.70 -62.90
N GLN A 95 6.61 -10.62 -63.14
CA GLN A 95 5.78 -9.46 -62.80
C GLN A 95 5.05 -9.63 -61.46
N SER A 96 5.46 -10.60 -60.64
CA SER A 96 4.90 -10.92 -59.33
C SER A 96 3.41 -11.27 -59.36
N ARG A 97 2.92 -11.87 -60.46
CA ARG A 97 1.56 -12.42 -60.56
C ARG A 97 1.55 -13.90 -60.23
N TYR A 98 0.52 -14.37 -59.52
CA TYR A 98 0.43 -15.78 -59.11
C TYR A 98 0.23 -16.71 -60.31
N VAL A 99 1.12 -17.69 -60.47
CA VAL A 99 1.07 -18.73 -61.50
C VAL A 99 0.63 -20.07 -60.91
N PHE A 100 0.93 -20.30 -59.63
CA PHE A 100 0.50 -21.48 -58.90
C PHE A 100 0.30 -21.17 -57.42
N LEU A 101 -0.69 -21.79 -56.82
CA LEU A 101 -0.99 -21.76 -55.38
C LEU A 101 -1.49 -23.15 -54.99
N ASN A 102 -0.90 -23.78 -53.97
CA ASN A 102 -1.44 -25.04 -53.45
C ASN A 102 -2.69 -24.82 -52.59
N ASP A 103 -3.37 -25.90 -52.19
CA ASP A 103 -4.61 -25.79 -51.40
C ASP A 103 -4.35 -25.09 -50.05
N ALA A 104 -3.23 -25.40 -49.38
CA ALA A 104 -2.85 -24.73 -48.12
C ALA A 104 -2.68 -23.21 -48.26
N ALA A 105 -2.16 -22.70 -49.39
CA ALA A 105 -2.04 -21.26 -49.64
C ALA A 105 -3.39 -20.59 -49.87
N CYS A 106 -4.33 -21.27 -50.52
CA CYS A 106 -5.71 -20.79 -50.67
C CYS A 106 -6.44 -20.78 -49.31
N GLU A 107 -6.24 -21.81 -48.48
CA GLU A 107 -6.81 -21.89 -47.14
C GLU A 107 -6.30 -20.76 -46.23
N MET A 108 -4.99 -20.53 -46.20
CA MET A 108 -4.37 -19.47 -45.40
C MET A 108 -4.82 -18.07 -45.83
N THR A 109 -4.81 -17.79 -47.14
CA THR A 109 -5.17 -16.46 -47.63
C THR A 109 -6.68 -16.23 -47.65
N GLY A 110 -7.49 -17.30 -47.63
CA GLY A 110 -8.95 -17.25 -47.69
C GLY A 110 -9.51 -16.91 -49.08
N TYR A 111 -8.66 -16.75 -50.09
CA TYR A 111 -9.06 -16.47 -51.47
C TYR A 111 -9.09 -17.75 -52.30
N ARG A 112 -10.00 -17.80 -53.29
CA ARG A 112 -10.04 -18.92 -54.23
C ARG A 112 -8.87 -18.83 -55.19
N ARG A 113 -8.28 -19.98 -55.50
CA ARG A 113 -7.17 -20.10 -56.46
C ARG A 113 -7.45 -19.37 -57.77
N GLU A 114 -8.64 -19.58 -58.34
CA GLU A 114 -9.06 -19.02 -59.63
C GLU A 114 -9.08 -17.48 -59.64
N ASP A 115 -9.38 -16.87 -58.49
CA ASP A 115 -9.38 -15.42 -58.36
C ASP A 115 -7.95 -14.86 -58.34
N MET A 116 -7.03 -15.59 -57.70
CA MET A 116 -5.64 -15.17 -57.50
C MET A 116 -4.74 -15.38 -58.72
N LEU A 117 -4.97 -16.46 -59.47
CA LEU A 117 -4.15 -16.80 -60.64
C LEU A 117 -4.14 -15.66 -61.68
N GLY A 118 -2.95 -15.33 -62.16
CA GLY A 118 -2.72 -14.24 -63.12
C GLY A 118 -2.83 -12.84 -62.54
N ARG A 119 -3.04 -12.67 -61.22
CA ARG A 119 -3.15 -11.36 -60.58
C ARG A 119 -2.01 -11.09 -59.60
N SER A 120 -1.75 -9.82 -59.32
CA SER A 120 -0.70 -9.38 -58.39
C SER A 120 -1.19 -9.43 -56.94
N SER A 121 -0.24 -9.48 -56.00
CA SER A 121 -0.52 -9.40 -54.56
C SER A 121 -1.31 -8.14 -54.18
N HIS A 122 -1.12 -7.03 -54.89
CA HIS A 122 -1.83 -5.76 -54.69
C HIS A 122 -3.35 -5.83 -54.87
N THR A 123 -3.86 -6.88 -55.52
CA THR A 123 -5.30 -7.08 -55.69
C THR A 123 -5.98 -7.65 -54.45
N PHE A 124 -5.22 -8.34 -53.59
CA PHE A 124 -5.78 -9.13 -52.47
C PHE A 124 -5.35 -8.59 -51.11
N PHE A 125 -4.12 -8.08 -51.01
CA PHE A 125 -3.54 -7.67 -49.73
C PHE A 125 -3.49 -6.14 -49.61
N PRO A 126 -3.49 -5.60 -48.37
CA PRO A 126 -3.24 -4.18 -48.13
C PRO A 126 -1.98 -3.70 -48.84
N LYS A 127 -2.00 -2.46 -49.35
CA LYS A 127 -0.93 -1.91 -50.19
C LYS A 127 0.47 -2.10 -49.59
N GLU A 128 0.64 -1.77 -48.32
CA GLU A 128 1.94 -1.90 -47.63
C GLU A 128 2.44 -3.35 -47.60
N GLN A 129 1.56 -4.33 -47.34
CA GLN A 129 1.91 -5.75 -47.34
C GLN A 129 2.23 -6.23 -48.76
N ALA A 130 1.43 -5.83 -49.74
CA ALA A 130 1.64 -6.18 -51.15
C ALA A 130 2.96 -5.59 -51.69
N ASP A 131 3.28 -4.35 -51.36
CA ASP A 131 4.53 -3.68 -51.70
C ASP A 131 5.73 -4.47 -51.11
N CYS A 132 5.65 -4.88 -49.84
CA CYS A 132 6.67 -5.75 -49.21
C CYS A 132 6.80 -7.10 -49.93
N PHE A 133 5.69 -7.75 -50.28
CA PHE A 133 5.73 -9.04 -50.98
C PHE A 133 6.40 -8.91 -52.36
N VAL A 134 6.07 -7.87 -53.12
CA VAL A 134 6.65 -7.64 -54.46
C VAL A 134 8.12 -7.24 -54.37
N ALA A 135 8.50 -6.42 -53.38
CA ALA A 135 9.90 -6.11 -53.13
C ALA A 135 10.72 -7.38 -52.84
N GLY A 136 10.21 -8.26 -51.95
CA GLY A 136 10.88 -9.53 -51.65
C GLY A 136 10.90 -10.52 -52.83
N ASP A 137 9.94 -10.45 -53.76
CA ASP A 137 9.97 -11.20 -55.02
C ASP A 137 11.09 -10.64 -55.94
N GLY A 138 11.25 -9.32 -56.00
CA GLY A 138 12.31 -8.65 -56.76
C GLY A 138 13.73 -8.92 -56.25
N GLU A 139 13.92 -9.11 -54.94
CA GLU A 139 15.23 -9.43 -54.35
C GLU A 139 15.79 -10.80 -54.79
N VAL A 140 14.92 -11.78 -55.02
CA VAL A 140 15.32 -13.12 -55.46
C VAL A 140 15.44 -13.20 -56.99
N LEU A 141 14.68 -12.40 -57.73
CA LEU A 141 14.76 -12.32 -59.18
C LEU A 141 16.05 -11.61 -59.63
N GLY A 142 16.98 -12.36 -60.22
CA GLY A 142 18.31 -11.86 -60.63
C GLY A 142 19.43 -12.17 -59.63
N SER A 143 19.15 -12.98 -58.61
CA SER A 143 20.09 -13.41 -57.57
C SER A 143 20.06 -14.93 -57.39
N THR A 144 21.16 -15.52 -56.90
CA THR A 144 21.16 -16.93 -56.44
C THR A 144 20.75 -17.05 -54.96
N HIS A 145 20.45 -15.93 -54.31
CA HIS A 145 20.12 -15.87 -52.89
C HIS A 145 18.68 -16.29 -52.60
N ARG A 146 18.52 -16.94 -51.45
CA ARG A 146 17.21 -17.26 -50.86
C ARG A 146 16.92 -16.21 -49.81
N THR A 147 15.72 -15.62 -49.84
CA THR A 147 15.30 -14.64 -48.84
C THR A 147 14.43 -15.29 -47.77
N LEU A 148 14.49 -14.73 -46.56
CA LEU A 148 13.67 -15.13 -45.43
C LEU A 148 13.18 -13.85 -44.75
N HIS A 149 11.87 -13.61 -44.81
CA HIS A 149 11.25 -12.39 -44.31
C HIS A 149 10.13 -12.73 -43.32
N GLU A 150 10.11 -12.02 -42.18
CA GLU A 150 8.95 -12.00 -41.27
C GLU A 150 8.03 -10.87 -41.73
N GLU A 151 6.80 -11.21 -42.11
CA GLU A 151 5.85 -10.30 -42.75
C GLU A 151 4.46 -10.46 -42.13
N ALA A 152 3.62 -9.44 -42.23
CA ALA A 152 2.20 -9.54 -41.89
C ALA A 152 1.40 -9.89 -43.14
N LEU A 153 0.52 -10.89 -43.04
CA LEU A 153 -0.44 -11.27 -44.06
C LEU A 153 -1.84 -11.12 -43.51
N THR A 154 -2.65 -10.26 -44.12
CA THR A 154 -4.08 -10.15 -43.83
C THR A 154 -4.86 -11.05 -44.77
N ASP A 155 -5.61 -12.00 -44.22
CA ASP A 155 -6.44 -12.90 -45.02
C ASP A 155 -7.76 -12.24 -45.48
N ALA A 156 -8.52 -12.95 -46.31
CA ALA A 156 -9.81 -12.48 -46.84
C ALA A 156 -10.88 -12.19 -45.77
N ARG A 157 -10.71 -12.69 -44.54
CA ARG A 157 -11.60 -12.44 -43.40
C ARG A 157 -11.16 -11.23 -42.58
N GLY A 158 -9.99 -10.67 -42.86
CA GLY A 158 -9.38 -9.56 -42.14
C GLY A 158 -8.53 -9.99 -40.95
N GLU A 159 -8.27 -11.28 -40.75
CA GLU A 159 -7.35 -11.73 -39.70
C GLU A 159 -5.90 -11.50 -40.13
N ILE A 160 -5.08 -11.02 -39.19
CA ILE A 160 -3.66 -10.75 -39.43
C ILE A 160 -2.84 -11.93 -38.91
N HIS A 161 -2.10 -12.53 -39.83
CA HIS A 161 -1.13 -13.59 -39.57
C HIS A 161 0.28 -13.02 -39.64
N VAL A 162 1.12 -13.38 -38.67
CA VAL A 162 2.57 -13.14 -38.77
C VAL A 162 3.17 -14.34 -39.46
N ILE A 163 3.71 -14.12 -40.64
CA ILE A 163 4.22 -15.18 -41.50
C ILE A 163 5.73 -15.10 -41.67
N LEU A 164 6.36 -16.26 -41.81
CA LEU A 164 7.74 -16.40 -42.24
C LEU A 164 7.73 -16.87 -43.70
N SER A 165 8.09 -15.96 -44.60
CA SER A 165 8.07 -16.16 -46.04
C SER A 165 9.48 -16.46 -46.53
N ARG A 166 9.67 -17.64 -47.15
CA ARG A 166 10.93 -18.04 -47.77
C ARG A 166 10.75 -18.09 -49.28
N LYS A 167 11.59 -17.37 -50.00
CA LYS A 167 11.49 -17.27 -51.48
C LYS A 167 12.79 -17.68 -52.15
N ALA A 168 12.67 -18.23 -53.35
CA ALA A 168 13.77 -18.54 -54.23
C ALA A 168 13.34 -18.34 -55.70
N ALA A 169 14.25 -17.89 -56.55
CA ALA A 169 14.03 -17.83 -57.99
C ALA A 169 14.45 -19.16 -58.65
N CYS A 170 13.69 -19.57 -59.67
CA CYS A 170 14.09 -20.62 -60.62
C CYS A 170 13.52 -20.32 -62.00
N THR A 171 13.88 -21.13 -63.00
CA THR A 171 13.35 -21.01 -64.36
C THR A 171 12.29 -22.08 -64.62
N ASP A 172 11.20 -21.70 -65.28
CA ASP A 172 10.18 -22.65 -65.74
C ASP A 172 10.68 -23.47 -66.96
N ALA A 173 9.85 -24.40 -67.45
CA ALA A 173 10.17 -25.25 -68.61
C ALA A 173 10.31 -24.45 -69.93
N SER A 174 9.81 -23.22 -69.97
CA SER A 174 9.88 -22.29 -71.11
C SER A 174 11.06 -21.32 -71.00
N GLY A 175 11.85 -21.38 -69.94
CA GLY A 175 12.99 -20.50 -69.68
C GLY A 175 12.65 -19.15 -69.04
N ASN A 176 11.43 -18.96 -68.53
CA ASN A 176 11.05 -17.73 -67.84
C ASN A 176 11.44 -17.78 -66.36
N ASP A 177 11.90 -16.65 -65.80
CA ASP A 177 12.15 -16.52 -64.37
C ASP A 177 10.83 -16.55 -63.58
N ILE A 178 10.78 -17.43 -62.58
CA ILE A 178 9.67 -17.56 -61.63
C ILE A 178 10.19 -17.51 -60.19
N VAL A 179 9.33 -17.06 -59.28
CA VAL A 179 9.59 -17.05 -57.84
C VAL A 179 8.77 -18.15 -57.19
N VAL A 180 9.42 -19.06 -56.49
CA VAL A 180 8.77 -20.06 -55.64
C VAL A 180 8.88 -19.59 -54.20
N GLY A 181 7.74 -19.48 -53.53
CA GLY A 181 7.64 -19.08 -52.14
C GLY A 181 6.96 -20.14 -51.29
N VAL A 182 7.44 -20.29 -50.07
CA VAL A 182 6.84 -21.13 -49.04
C VAL A 182 6.60 -20.28 -47.81
N ILE A 183 5.41 -20.40 -47.22
CA ILE A 183 5.00 -19.59 -46.06
C ILE A 183 4.87 -20.49 -44.84
N THR A 184 5.37 -20.03 -43.69
CA THR A 184 5.11 -20.65 -42.38
C THR A 184 4.35 -19.66 -41.53
N ASP A 185 3.18 -20.04 -41.02
CA ASP A 185 2.49 -19.24 -40.02
C ASP A 185 3.26 -19.32 -38.69
N ILE A 186 3.69 -18.17 -38.18
CA ILE A 186 4.37 -18.06 -36.88
C ILE A 186 3.56 -17.21 -35.89
N THR A 187 2.28 -16.97 -36.18
CA THR A 187 1.38 -16.12 -35.37
C THR A 187 1.27 -16.63 -33.94
N GLU A 188 0.97 -17.91 -33.73
CA GLU A 188 0.84 -18.49 -32.39
C GLU A 188 2.16 -18.44 -31.62
N ARG A 189 3.29 -18.69 -32.30
CA ARG A 189 4.62 -18.58 -31.71
C ARG A 189 4.90 -17.17 -31.23
N LYS A 190 4.65 -16.16 -32.07
CA LYS A 190 4.84 -14.73 -31.73
C LYS A 190 3.91 -14.30 -30.60
N ARG A 191 2.64 -14.70 -30.64
CA ARG A 191 1.68 -14.44 -29.55
C ARG A 191 2.18 -15.05 -28.22
N ALA A 192 2.74 -16.26 -28.24
CA ALA A 192 3.31 -16.88 -27.05
C ALA A 192 4.56 -16.14 -26.56
N GLU A 193 5.46 -15.73 -27.45
CA GLU A 193 6.66 -14.92 -27.13
C GLU A 193 6.26 -13.57 -26.51
N ASP A 194 5.30 -12.87 -27.10
CA ASP A 194 4.80 -11.59 -26.59
C ASP A 194 4.10 -11.73 -25.24
N MET A 195 3.30 -12.78 -25.05
CA MET A 195 2.67 -13.07 -23.75
C MET A 195 3.69 -13.39 -22.67
N LEU A 196 4.77 -14.11 -22.99
CA LEU A 196 5.87 -14.38 -22.06
C LEU A 196 6.58 -13.08 -21.69
N ARG A 197 6.87 -12.23 -22.68
CA ARG A 197 7.51 -10.93 -22.47
C ARG A 197 6.65 -10.03 -21.58
N LEU A 198 5.37 -9.90 -21.88
CA LEU A 198 4.42 -9.12 -21.09
C LEU A 198 4.36 -9.64 -19.64
N SER A 199 4.33 -10.95 -19.46
CA SER A 199 4.30 -11.56 -18.12
C SER A 199 5.57 -11.26 -17.32
N ALA A 200 6.74 -11.24 -17.98
CA ALA A 200 8.01 -10.87 -17.36
C ALA A 200 8.02 -9.37 -16.98
N GLU A 201 7.51 -8.50 -17.85
CA GLU A 201 7.39 -7.07 -17.58
C GLU A 201 6.45 -6.78 -16.38
N VAL A 202 5.29 -7.46 -16.32
CA VAL A 202 4.36 -7.35 -15.17
C VAL A 202 5.03 -7.83 -13.87
N PHE A 203 5.77 -8.93 -13.91
CA PHE A 203 6.49 -9.43 -12.74
C PHE A 203 7.52 -8.40 -12.24
N GLU A 204 8.35 -7.87 -13.14
CA GLU A 204 9.42 -6.94 -12.79
C GLU A 204 8.93 -5.58 -12.31
N HIS A 205 7.88 -5.05 -12.94
CA HIS A 205 7.38 -3.69 -12.70
C HIS A 205 6.19 -3.63 -11.73
N SER A 206 5.81 -4.75 -11.10
CA SER A 206 4.79 -4.73 -10.05
C SER A 206 5.18 -3.80 -8.90
N ALA A 207 4.19 -3.10 -8.35
CA ALA A 207 4.39 -2.26 -7.17
C ALA A 207 4.66 -3.09 -5.90
N GLU A 208 4.08 -4.29 -5.85
CA GLU A 208 4.25 -5.25 -4.76
C GLU A 208 5.53 -6.07 -4.95
N GLY A 209 6.20 -6.37 -3.84
CA GLY A 209 7.36 -7.25 -3.85
C GLY A 209 6.93 -8.68 -4.09
N ILE A 210 7.45 -9.30 -5.15
CA ILE A 210 7.16 -10.69 -5.50
C ILE A 210 8.42 -11.51 -5.23
N LEU A 211 8.27 -12.65 -4.56
CA LEU A 211 9.28 -13.70 -4.50
C LEU A 211 8.68 -15.06 -4.87
N ILE A 212 9.52 -15.89 -5.46
CA ILE A 212 9.19 -17.28 -5.81
C ILE A 212 10.19 -18.17 -5.11
N THR A 213 9.71 -19.20 -4.46
CA THR A 213 10.54 -20.17 -3.74
C THR A 213 10.27 -21.60 -4.20
N ASP A 214 11.22 -22.48 -3.95
CA ASP A 214 10.98 -23.93 -4.01
C ASP A 214 10.11 -24.42 -2.85
N ASN A 215 9.84 -25.72 -2.79
CA ASN A 215 9.06 -26.35 -1.73
C ASN A 215 9.74 -26.33 -0.34
N HIS A 216 11.02 -25.98 -0.25
CA HIS A 216 11.80 -25.81 0.98
C HIS A 216 11.92 -24.35 1.41
N GLY A 217 11.38 -23.41 0.63
CA GLY A 217 11.42 -21.97 0.88
C GLY A 217 12.74 -21.31 0.46
N ILE A 218 13.54 -21.95 -0.39
CA ILE A 218 14.70 -21.34 -1.04
C ILE A 218 14.21 -20.45 -2.17
N ILE A 219 14.63 -19.19 -2.16
CA ILE A 219 14.27 -18.17 -3.13
C ILE A 219 14.89 -18.53 -4.48
N LEU A 220 14.03 -18.70 -5.48
CA LEU A 220 14.40 -18.95 -6.87
C LEU A 220 14.44 -17.67 -7.69
N ASN A 221 13.53 -16.73 -7.39
CA ASN A 221 13.43 -15.47 -8.11
C ASN A 221 12.75 -14.39 -7.24
N VAL A 222 13.08 -13.13 -7.49
CA VAL A 222 12.48 -11.94 -6.86
C VAL A 222 12.37 -10.82 -7.89
N ASN A 223 11.36 -9.96 -7.76
CA ASN A 223 11.25 -8.79 -8.63
C ASN A 223 11.97 -7.54 -8.06
N THR A 224 11.97 -6.47 -8.85
CA THR A 224 12.55 -5.19 -8.46
C THR A 224 11.91 -4.60 -7.17
N ALA A 225 10.60 -4.75 -6.98
CA ALA A 225 9.91 -4.26 -5.78
C ALA A 225 10.33 -4.99 -4.49
N PHE A 226 10.59 -6.30 -4.55
CA PHE A 226 11.16 -7.04 -3.43
C PHE A 226 12.48 -6.42 -2.98
N THR A 227 13.34 -6.07 -3.93
CA THR A 227 14.65 -5.46 -3.64
C THR A 227 14.46 -4.10 -2.96
N ARG A 228 13.57 -3.26 -3.49
CA ARG A 228 13.24 -1.95 -2.91
C ARG A 228 12.70 -2.05 -1.48
N ILE A 229 11.81 -3.01 -1.22
CA ILE A 229 11.17 -3.21 0.09
C ILE A 229 12.18 -3.81 1.09
N THR A 230 12.88 -4.88 0.73
CA THR A 230 13.69 -5.64 1.70
C THR A 230 15.11 -5.08 1.86
N GLY A 231 15.60 -4.35 0.85
CA GLY A 231 16.98 -3.89 0.75
C GLY A 231 17.99 -4.96 0.30
N TYR A 232 17.53 -6.20 0.05
CA TYR A 232 18.36 -7.26 -0.52
C TYR A 232 18.26 -7.25 -2.04
N SER A 233 19.41 -7.24 -2.72
CA SER A 233 19.43 -7.40 -4.17
C SER A 233 19.01 -8.82 -4.57
N ALA A 234 18.58 -9.00 -5.82
CA ALA A 234 18.25 -10.32 -6.35
C ALA A 234 19.43 -11.31 -6.22
N ALA A 235 20.67 -10.85 -6.47
CA ALA A 235 21.87 -11.68 -6.33
C ALA A 235 22.13 -12.15 -4.90
N GLU A 236 21.71 -11.38 -3.89
CA GLU A 236 21.85 -11.74 -2.48
C GLU A 236 20.69 -12.60 -1.98
N ALA A 237 19.50 -12.43 -2.56
CA ALA A 237 18.29 -13.12 -2.14
C ALA A 237 18.16 -14.51 -2.79
N ILE A 238 18.48 -14.65 -4.08
CA ILE A 238 18.35 -15.90 -4.82
C ILE A 238 19.31 -16.95 -4.23
N GLY A 239 18.80 -18.15 -4.00
CA GLY A 239 19.50 -19.25 -3.34
C GLY A 239 19.46 -19.21 -1.81
N GLN A 240 19.00 -18.11 -1.21
CA GLN A 240 18.79 -18.02 0.24
C GLN A 240 17.41 -18.50 0.65
N ASN A 241 17.26 -18.91 1.90
CA ASN A 241 15.94 -19.24 2.42
C ASN A 241 15.17 -17.97 2.83
N ALA A 242 13.88 -17.89 2.48
CA ALA A 242 13.03 -16.74 2.77
C ALA A 242 12.94 -16.37 4.26
N ARG A 243 13.33 -17.29 5.16
CA ARG A 243 13.51 -16.99 6.59
C ARG A 243 14.52 -15.88 6.88
N MET A 244 15.39 -15.52 5.94
CA MET A 244 16.30 -14.38 6.07
C MET A 244 15.58 -13.06 6.38
N LEU A 245 14.30 -12.94 5.98
CA LEU A 245 13.47 -11.76 6.25
C LEU A 245 12.85 -11.75 7.66
N THR A 246 12.97 -12.85 8.41
CA THR A 246 12.28 -12.97 9.71
C THR A 246 12.87 -12.03 10.75
N SER A 247 11.99 -11.38 11.51
CA SER A 247 12.40 -10.46 12.58
C SER A 247 12.70 -11.16 13.91
N GLY A 248 12.22 -12.39 14.11
CA GLY A 248 12.24 -13.05 15.42
C GLY A 248 11.15 -12.57 16.40
N GLN A 249 10.29 -11.61 16.02
CA GLN A 249 9.16 -11.16 16.84
C GLN A 249 8.03 -12.21 16.92
N HIS A 250 7.96 -13.09 15.92
CA HIS A 250 6.94 -14.12 15.82
C HIS A 250 7.41 -15.45 16.41
N LYS A 251 6.59 -16.05 17.28
CA LYS A 251 6.86 -17.38 17.83
C LYS A 251 6.79 -18.45 16.74
N ARG A 252 7.49 -19.58 16.91
CA ARG A 252 7.46 -20.70 15.96
C ARG A 252 6.05 -21.19 15.59
N ALA A 253 5.11 -21.16 16.54
CA ALA A 253 3.72 -21.54 16.32
C ALA A 253 3.01 -20.71 15.24
N PHE A 254 3.38 -19.43 15.09
CA PHE A 254 2.85 -18.54 14.06
C PHE A 254 3.16 -19.08 12.66
N PHE A 255 4.45 -19.36 12.37
CA PHE A 255 4.87 -19.90 11.07
C PHE A 255 4.28 -21.30 10.80
N VAL A 256 4.14 -22.13 11.84
CA VAL A 256 3.46 -23.44 11.70
C VAL A 256 2.02 -23.27 11.22
N ASN A 257 1.30 -22.25 11.72
CA ASN A 257 -0.07 -21.98 11.29
C ASN A 257 -0.13 -21.48 9.84
N ILE A 258 0.82 -20.65 9.40
CA ILE A 258 0.95 -20.23 7.99
C ILE A 258 1.04 -21.45 7.07
N PHE A 259 2.01 -22.33 7.31
CA PHE A 259 2.22 -23.52 6.47
C PHE A 259 1.10 -24.56 6.61
N ARG A 260 0.32 -24.54 7.70
CA ARG A 260 -0.90 -25.33 7.82
C ARG A 260 -2.00 -24.78 6.89
N SER A 261 -2.24 -23.47 6.93
CA SER A 261 -3.21 -22.79 6.06
C SER A 261 -2.89 -23.03 4.59
N ILE A 262 -1.63 -22.86 4.17
CA ILE A 262 -1.23 -23.08 2.78
C ILE A 262 -1.44 -24.55 2.35
N ARG A 263 -1.19 -25.51 3.24
CA ARG A 263 -1.40 -26.93 2.93
C ARG A 263 -2.88 -27.29 2.77
N ASN A 264 -3.74 -26.72 3.60
CA ASN A 264 -5.18 -27.02 3.62
C ASN A 264 -5.95 -26.22 2.56
N ASP A 265 -5.70 -24.92 2.47
CA ASP A 265 -6.49 -23.97 1.70
C ASP A 265 -5.80 -23.54 0.39
N GLY A 266 -4.52 -23.93 0.20
CA GLY A 266 -3.71 -23.57 -0.97
C GLY A 266 -3.04 -22.21 -0.87
N SER A 267 -3.47 -21.36 0.06
CA SER A 267 -2.88 -20.04 0.29
C SER A 267 -2.97 -19.59 1.75
N TRP A 268 -2.26 -18.51 2.07
CA TRP A 268 -2.34 -17.80 3.33
C TRP A 268 -2.17 -16.30 3.07
N GLY A 269 -2.90 -15.48 3.81
CA GLY A 269 -2.76 -14.03 3.78
C GLY A 269 -2.76 -13.45 5.19
N GLY A 270 -1.88 -12.47 5.44
CA GLY A 270 -1.85 -11.77 6.73
C GLY A 270 -0.65 -10.85 6.91
N GLU A 271 -0.58 -10.24 8.09
CA GLU A 271 0.49 -9.32 8.46
C GLU A 271 1.66 -10.08 9.12
N ILE A 272 2.89 -9.77 8.70
CA ILE A 272 4.13 -10.28 9.30
C ILE A 272 5.01 -9.08 9.67
N ILE A 273 5.76 -9.22 10.76
CA ILE A 273 6.80 -8.24 11.11
C ILE A 273 8.11 -8.83 10.61
N ASN A 274 8.69 -8.22 9.60
CA ASN A 274 9.94 -8.63 8.98
C ASN A 274 11.07 -7.68 9.33
N ARG A 275 12.28 -8.04 8.92
CA ARG A 275 13.50 -7.26 9.10
C ARG A 275 14.15 -7.01 7.75
N ARG A 276 14.44 -5.75 7.44
CA ARG A 276 15.19 -5.37 6.24
C ARG A 276 16.68 -5.69 6.41
N LYS A 277 17.44 -5.63 5.32
CA LYS A 277 18.91 -5.79 5.32
C LYS A 277 19.63 -4.85 6.30
N ASN A 278 19.15 -3.62 6.45
CA ASN A 278 19.72 -2.63 7.37
C ASN A 278 19.35 -2.87 8.86
N GLY A 279 18.56 -3.91 9.17
CA GLY A 279 18.12 -4.27 10.52
C GLY A 279 16.79 -3.67 10.96
N GLU A 280 16.24 -2.72 10.19
CA GLU A 280 14.95 -2.06 10.45
C GLU A 280 13.80 -3.07 10.47
N LEU A 281 12.92 -2.95 11.47
CA LEU A 281 11.69 -3.74 11.55
C LEU A 281 10.59 -3.04 10.76
N TYR A 282 9.85 -3.81 9.98
CA TYR A 282 8.77 -3.29 9.15
C TYR A 282 7.58 -4.27 9.14
N VAL A 283 6.39 -3.73 8.98
CA VAL A 283 5.15 -4.51 8.88
C VAL A 283 4.86 -4.76 7.41
N VAL A 284 4.80 -6.03 7.05
CA VAL A 284 4.50 -6.48 5.69
C VAL A 284 3.13 -7.15 5.65
N GLU A 285 2.28 -6.70 4.75
CA GLU A 285 1.09 -7.44 4.35
C GLU A 285 1.52 -8.46 3.29
N MET A 286 1.34 -9.74 3.59
CA MET A 286 1.91 -10.85 2.84
C MET A 286 0.81 -11.80 2.40
N SER A 287 0.84 -12.19 1.12
CA SER A 287 0.07 -13.29 0.56
C SER A 287 1.02 -14.39 0.08
N ILE A 288 0.77 -15.64 0.44
CA ILE A 288 1.58 -16.80 0.05
C ILE A 288 0.66 -17.84 -0.58
N CYS A 289 0.94 -18.22 -1.81
CA CYS A 289 0.21 -19.24 -2.54
C CYS A 289 1.12 -20.44 -2.87
N ALA A 290 0.63 -21.67 -2.70
CA ALA A 290 1.32 -22.87 -3.13
C ALA A 290 0.96 -23.21 -4.58
N VAL A 291 1.97 -23.43 -5.41
CA VAL A 291 1.83 -24.00 -6.75
C VAL A 291 2.11 -25.49 -6.65
N ARG A 292 1.14 -26.30 -7.06
CA ARG A 292 1.21 -27.76 -7.00
C ARG A 292 1.57 -28.35 -8.35
N SER A 293 2.21 -29.51 -8.32
CA SER A 293 2.40 -30.38 -9.48
C SER A 293 1.13 -31.22 -9.72
N ASP A 294 1.09 -31.93 -10.86
CA ASP A 294 -0.03 -32.79 -11.25
C ASP A 294 -0.30 -33.93 -10.23
N ASP A 295 0.72 -34.34 -9.48
CA ASP A 295 0.64 -35.33 -8.39
C ASP A 295 0.11 -34.75 -7.05
N GLY A 296 -0.26 -33.46 -7.03
CA GLY A 296 -0.76 -32.76 -5.85
C GLY A 296 0.32 -32.30 -4.86
N SER A 297 1.59 -32.64 -5.09
CA SER A 297 2.72 -32.18 -4.28
C SER A 297 2.98 -30.69 -4.48
N ILE A 298 3.43 -30.01 -3.43
CA ILE A 298 3.78 -28.58 -3.53
C ILE A 298 5.12 -28.48 -4.26
N ARG A 299 5.13 -27.80 -5.40
CA ARG A 299 6.32 -27.56 -6.22
C ARG A 299 7.02 -26.26 -5.83
N ARG A 300 6.24 -25.20 -5.60
CA ARG A 300 6.74 -23.84 -5.34
C ARG A 300 5.80 -23.07 -4.41
N TYR A 301 6.32 -22.02 -3.79
CA TYR A 301 5.49 -20.97 -3.20
C TYR A 301 5.73 -19.64 -3.91
N ILE A 302 4.64 -18.92 -4.18
CA ILE A 302 4.67 -17.54 -4.66
C ILE A 302 4.26 -16.65 -3.51
N GLY A 303 5.12 -15.71 -3.15
CA GLY A 303 4.90 -14.71 -2.12
C GLY A 303 4.74 -13.33 -2.74
N MET A 304 3.66 -12.62 -2.38
CA MET A 304 3.45 -11.22 -2.72
C MET A 304 3.42 -10.41 -1.43
N MET A 305 4.10 -9.27 -1.43
CA MET A 305 4.34 -8.50 -0.22
C MET A 305 4.19 -6.99 -0.46
N SER A 306 3.51 -6.33 0.46
CA SER A 306 3.37 -4.87 0.49
C SER A 306 3.83 -4.32 1.83
N ASP A 307 4.66 -3.29 1.80
CA ASP A 307 5.10 -2.61 3.02
C ASP A 307 4.02 -1.65 3.51
N ILE A 308 3.41 -1.97 4.64
CA ILE A 308 2.31 -1.20 5.23
C ILE A 308 2.76 -0.42 6.47
N THR A 309 4.07 -0.32 6.71
CA THR A 309 4.63 0.31 7.92
C THR A 309 4.19 1.77 8.04
N HIS A 310 4.32 2.55 6.95
CA HIS A 310 3.88 3.95 6.94
C HIS A 310 2.37 4.09 7.12
N ARG A 311 1.59 3.18 6.52
CA ARG A 311 0.12 3.17 6.65
C ARG A 311 -0.28 2.93 8.10
N LYS A 312 0.29 1.92 8.75
CA LYS A 312 0.04 1.59 10.16
C LYS A 312 0.49 2.69 11.11
N SER A 313 1.68 3.24 10.92
CA SER A 313 2.17 4.33 11.78
C SER A 313 1.31 5.60 11.63
N THR A 314 0.82 5.87 10.41
CA THR A 314 -0.12 6.97 10.16
C THR A 314 -1.47 6.71 10.82
N GLU A 315 -2.01 5.50 10.69
CA GLU A 315 -3.27 5.10 11.36
C GLU A 315 -3.16 5.20 12.90
N GLU A 316 -2.06 4.72 13.48
CA GLU A 316 -1.78 4.84 14.91
C GLU A 316 -1.63 6.30 15.33
N ARG A 317 -0.92 7.12 14.54
CA ARG A 317 -0.76 8.54 14.82
C ARG A 317 -2.09 9.28 14.73
N MET A 318 -2.91 9.00 13.73
CA MET A 318 -4.27 9.55 13.61
C MET A 318 -5.13 9.14 14.80
N ARG A 319 -5.07 7.87 15.22
CA ARG A 319 -5.79 7.39 16.41
C ARG A 319 -5.33 8.11 17.68
N TYR A 320 -4.01 8.29 17.85
CA TYR A 320 -3.46 9.05 18.97
C TYR A 320 -3.96 10.49 18.96
N LEU A 321 -3.88 11.18 17.83
CA LEU A 321 -4.35 12.57 17.69
C LEU A 321 -5.86 12.72 17.88
N ALA A 322 -6.65 11.70 17.52
CA ALA A 322 -8.08 11.67 17.78
C ALA A 322 -8.42 11.54 19.28
N GLN A 323 -7.49 11.07 20.11
CA GLN A 323 -7.69 10.78 21.53
C GLN A 323 -6.88 11.69 22.48
N HIS A 324 -5.86 12.36 21.99
CA HIS A 324 -4.95 13.18 22.80
C HIS A 324 -4.90 14.63 22.32
N ASP A 325 -4.66 15.56 23.24
CA ASP A 325 -4.38 16.96 22.94
C ASP A 325 -3.02 17.08 22.24
N PHE A 326 -2.98 17.79 21.11
CA PHE A 326 -1.79 17.88 20.27
C PHE A 326 -0.61 18.54 20.98
N LEU A 327 -0.87 19.54 21.82
CA LEU A 327 0.18 20.33 22.46
C LEU A 327 0.75 19.65 23.70
N THR A 328 -0.12 19.13 24.56
CA THR A 328 0.26 18.63 25.89
C THR A 328 0.43 17.11 25.94
N GLY A 329 -0.12 16.37 24.95
CA GLY A 329 -0.14 14.91 24.95
C GLY A 329 -1.12 14.28 25.95
N LEU A 330 -1.82 15.09 26.74
CA LEU A 330 -2.87 14.63 27.65
C LEU A 330 -4.07 14.08 26.89
N ALA A 331 -4.99 13.41 27.60
CA ALA A 331 -6.27 13.04 27.00
C ALA A 331 -7.01 14.28 26.49
N ASN A 332 -7.61 14.19 25.30
CA ASN A 332 -8.50 15.25 24.82
C ASN A 332 -9.92 15.06 25.37
N ARG A 333 -10.83 15.96 25.02
CA ARG A 333 -12.25 15.89 25.43
C ARG A 333 -12.91 14.53 25.12
N HIS A 334 -12.61 13.92 23.98
CA HIS A 334 -13.23 12.67 23.57
C HIS A 334 -12.77 11.51 24.46
N LEU A 335 -11.46 11.33 24.63
CA LEU A 335 -10.91 10.28 25.51
C LEU A 335 -11.30 10.50 26.98
N LEU A 336 -11.39 11.75 27.43
CA LEU A 336 -11.86 12.10 28.76
C LEU A 336 -13.29 11.61 29.04
N GLN A 337 -14.22 11.84 28.10
CA GLN A 337 -15.62 11.41 28.25
C GLN A 337 -15.74 9.88 28.36
N ASP A 338 -14.99 9.15 27.54
CA ASP A 338 -14.92 7.69 27.62
C ASP A 338 -14.38 7.22 28.99
N ARG A 339 -13.24 7.79 29.42
CA ARG A 339 -12.61 7.50 30.71
C ARG A 339 -13.54 7.77 31.90
N VAL A 340 -14.29 8.88 31.88
CA VAL A 340 -15.26 9.19 32.93
C VAL A 340 -16.40 8.17 32.94
N SER A 341 -16.93 7.81 31.78
CA SER A 341 -18.01 6.81 31.66
C SER A 341 -17.57 5.46 32.23
N GLN A 342 -16.35 5.00 31.90
CA GLN A 342 -15.77 3.77 32.47
C GLN A 342 -15.52 3.90 33.98
N ALA A 343 -15.03 5.04 34.44
CA ALA A 343 -14.74 5.28 35.85
C ALA A 343 -16.01 5.31 36.71
N ILE A 344 -17.13 5.85 36.20
CA ILE A 344 -18.44 5.83 36.86
C ILE A 344 -18.92 4.38 37.04
N LEU A 345 -18.85 3.56 35.99
CA LEU A 345 -19.23 2.14 36.06
C LEU A 345 -18.39 1.38 37.11
N HIS A 346 -17.08 1.67 37.18
CA HIS A 346 -16.21 1.09 38.19
C HIS A 346 -16.52 1.59 39.61
N ALA A 347 -16.77 2.88 39.78
CA ALA A 347 -17.12 3.50 41.07
C ALA A 347 -18.43 2.93 41.62
N HIS A 348 -19.43 2.77 40.76
CA HIS A 348 -20.72 2.14 41.11
C HIS A 348 -20.51 0.71 41.66
N ARG A 349 -19.77 -0.14 40.94
CA ARG A 349 -19.49 -1.53 41.37
C ARG A 349 -18.71 -1.61 42.67
N SER A 350 -17.76 -0.70 42.88
CA SER A 350 -16.89 -0.69 44.06
C SER A 350 -17.47 0.09 45.25
N ARG A 351 -18.67 0.69 45.11
CA ARG A 351 -19.28 1.62 46.07
C ARG A 351 -18.29 2.72 46.52
N ARG A 352 -17.55 3.26 45.57
CA ARG A 352 -16.63 4.39 45.75
C ARG A 352 -17.16 5.61 45.03
N LYS A 353 -16.61 6.78 45.36
CA LYS A 353 -16.88 8.03 44.67
C LYS A 353 -15.87 8.25 43.53
N LEU A 354 -16.28 9.01 42.52
CA LEU A 354 -15.41 9.53 41.47
C LEU A 354 -15.37 11.05 41.62
N GLY A 355 -14.17 11.63 41.69
CA GLY A 355 -14.00 13.08 41.66
C GLY A 355 -13.70 13.60 40.26
N LEU A 356 -14.41 14.63 39.83
CA LEU A 356 -14.11 15.41 38.63
C LEU A 356 -13.69 16.81 39.06
N LEU A 357 -12.44 17.16 38.76
CA LEU A 357 -11.88 18.48 39.00
C LEU A 357 -11.75 19.16 37.65
N LEU A 358 -12.44 20.28 37.45
CA LEU A 358 -12.27 21.17 36.31
C LEU A 358 -11.35 22.32 36.74
N LEU A 359 -10.34 22.62 35.95
CA LEU A 359 -9.27 23.56 36.26
C LEU A 359 -9.16 24.60 35.16
N ASP A 360 -9.12 25.87 35.55
CA ASP A 360 -8.87 27.01 34.66
C ASP A 360 -7.60 27.74 35.12
N LEU A 361 -6.74 28.14 34.18
CA LEU A 361 -5.47 28.82 34.50
C LEU A 361 -5.66 30.32 34.56
N ASP A 362 -5.79 30.85 35.78
CA ASP A 362 -5.94 32.30 35.97
C ASP A 362 -4.72 33.06 35.43
N GLY A 363 -4.95 34.09 34.61
CA GLY A 363 -3.88 34.94 34.07
C GLY A 363 -3.10 34.33 32.91
N PHE A 364 -3.54 33.18 32.36
CA PHE A 364 -2.89 32.58 31.20
C PHE A 364 -2.91 33.49 29.96
N LYS A 365 -3.99 34.25 29.76
CA LYS A 365 -4.06 35.25 28.70
C LYS A 365 -2.96 36.32 28.83
N ASP A 366 -2.70 36.79 30.05
CA ASP A 366 -1.65 37.80 30.31
C ASP A 366 -0.26 37.25 29.97
N VAL A 367 -0.04 35.94 30.15
CA VAL A 367 1.21 35.27 29.73
C VAL A 367 1.36 35.30 28.22
N ASN A 368 0.31 34.93 27.47
CA ASN A 368 0.33 35.00 26.00
C ASN A 368 0.54 36.43 25.49
N ASP A 369 -0.16 37.40 26.07
CA ASP A 369 -0.08 38.80 25.64
C ASP A 369 1.29 39.41 25.94
N ARG A 370 1.96 38.98 27.02
CA ARG A 370 3.26 39.52 27.45
C ARG A 370 4.48 38.79 26.87
N PHE A 371 4.42 37.47 26.77
CA PHE A 371 5.57 36.61 26.42
C PHE A 371 5.38 35.87 25.09
N GLY A 372 4.23 36.05 24.43
CA GLY A 372 3.90 35.40 23.17
C GLY A 372 3.31 33.99 23.33
N HIS A 373 2.70 33.50 22.24
CA HIS A 373 2.03 32.20 22.22
C HIS A 373 2.96 31.01 22.44
N GLU A 374 4.22 31.08 21.98
CA GLU A 374 5.19 30.00 22.23
C GLU A 374 5.49 29.84 23.73
N ALA A 375 5.56 30.95 24.48
CA ALA A 375 5.72 30.93 25.92
C ALA A 375 4.48 30.38 26.63
N GLY A 376 3.27 30.75 26.17
CA GLY A 376 2.03 30.16 26.66
C GLY A 376 1.95 28.65 26.40
N ASP A 377 2.38 28.21 25.22
CA ASP A 377 2.45 26.79 24.86
C ASP A 377 3.41 26.02 25.78
N GLN A 378 4.56 26.63 26.13
CA GLN A 378 5.49 26.04 27.09
C GLN A 378 4.87 25.94 28.49
N VAL A 379 4.16 26.97 28.95
CA VAL A 379 3.44 26.94 30.23
C VAL A 379 2.41 25.83 30.25
N LEU A 380 1.62 25.65 29.18
CA LEU A 380 0.63 24.58 29.08
C LEU A 380 1.26 23.18 29.13
N LYS A 381 2.42 22.98 28.48
CA LYS A 381 3.19 21.73 28.56
C LYS A 381 3.70 21.47 29.98
N ASP A 382 4.22 22.49 30.65
CA ASP A 382 4.73 22.37 32.01
C ASP A 382 3.61 22.10 33.02
N VAL A 383 2.45 22.75 32.86
CA VAL A 383 1.24 22.48 33.65
C VAL A 383 0.82 21.02 33.47
N ALA A 384 0.74 20.55 32.22
CA ALA A 384 0.40 19.15 31.92
C ALA A 384 1.37 18.16 32.58
N ALA A 385 2.67 18.44 32.54
CA ALA A 385 3.69 17.63 33.19
C ALA A 385 3.51 17.61 34.73
N ARG A 386 3.29 18.78 35.35
CA ARG A 386 3.03 18.89 36.80
C ARG A 386 1.79 18.12 37.22
N LEU A 387 0.68 18.27 36.48
CA LEU A 387 -0.56 17.54 36.77
C LEU A 387 -0.38 16.03 36.66
N THR A 388 0.33 15.56 35.63
CA THR A 388 0.58 14.13 35.41
C THR A 388 1.40 13.51 36.55
N LEU A 389 2.35 14.26 37.13
CA LEU A 389 3.16 13.80 38.26
C LEU A 389 2.41 13.77 39.60
N LEU A 390 1.32 14.54 39.72
CA LEU A 390 0.53 14.62 40.95
C LEU A 390 -0.50 13.51 41.10
N VAL A 391 -0.91 12.93 39.98
CA VAL A 391 -1.97 11.92 39.92
C VAL A 391 -1.40 10.51 39.82
N ARG A 392 -2.22 9.51 40.17
CA ARG A 392 -1.84 8.10 40.06
C ARG A 392 -2.05 7.59 38.64
N GLN A 393 -1.47 6.43 38.29
CA GLN A 393 -1.72 5.77 37.00
C GLN A 393 -3.20 5.47 36.73
N THR A 394 -4.01 5.30 37.78
CA THR A 394 -5.46 5.07 37.69
C THR A 394 -6.26 6.33 37.38
N ASP A 395 -5.68 7.49 37.65
CA ASP A 395 -6.32 8.78 37.49
C ASP A 395 -6.13 9.25 36.04
N THR A 396 -6.95 10.18 35.59
CA THR A 396 -6.85 10.70 34.22
C THR A 396 -6.75 12.21 34.26
N VAL A 397 -5.75 12.76 33.57
CA VAL A 397 -5.62 14.21 33.32
C VAL A 397 -5.88 14.45 31.84
N ALA A 398 -6.71 15.44 31.55
CA ALA A 398 -7.09 15.84 30.21
C ALA A 398 -6.96 17.35 30.05
N ARG A 399 -6.76 17.80 28.81
CA ARG A 399 -6.93 19.19 28.41
C ARG A 399 -8.09 19.26 27.43
N ILE A 400 -9.13 20.03 27.76
CA ILE A 400 -10.37 20.08 26.97
C ILE A 400 -10.37 21.21 25.93
N GLY A 401 -9.51 22.21 26.11
CA GLY A 401 -9.28 23.32 25.19
C GLY A 401 -8.69 24.53 25.91
N GLY A 402 -7.98 25.42 25.20
CA GLY A 402 -7.45 26.66 25.80
C GLY A 402 -6.59 26.41 27.04
N ASP A 403 -6.93 27.05 28.14
CA ASP A 403 -6.37 26.94 29.49
C ASP A 403 -7.11 25.94 30.40
N GLU A 404 -8.12 25.22 29.88
CA GLU A 404 -8.95 24.32 30.67
C GLU A 404 -8.38 22.89 30.75
N PHE A 405 -8.14 22.44 31.97
CA PHE A 405 -7.72 21.07 32.29
C PHE A 405 -8.80 20.36 33.12
N VAL A 406 -8.83 19.03 33.04
CA VAL A 406 -9.71 18.19 33.84
C VAL A 406 -8.90 17.07 34.48
N ALA A 407 -9.09 16.83 35.77
CA ALA A 407 -8.58 15.66 36.47
C ALA A 407 -9.73 14.77 36.96
N VAL A 408 -9.65 13.48 36.65
CA VAL A 408 -10.61 12.45 37.02
C VAL A 408 -9.97 11.50 38.01
N LEU A 409 -10.55 11.41 39.20
CA LEU A 409 -9.99 10.75 40.37
C LEU A 409 -10.92 9.61 40.83
N PRO A 410 -10.75 8.37 40.33
CA PRO A 410 -11.56 7.24 40.74
C PRO A 410 -11.19 6.74 42.15
N GLY A 411 -12.16 6.15 42.84
CA GLY A 411 -11.91 5.44 44.09
C GLY A 411 -11.86 6.32 45.35
N LEU A 412 -12.38 7.54 45.28
CA LEU A 412 -12.45 8.44 46.44
C LEU A 412 -13.40 7.90 47.51
N ARG A 413 -13.11 8.20 48.78
CA ARG A 413 -13.98 7.83 49.90
C ARG A 413 -14.90 8.96 50.29
N SER A 414 -14.40 10.18 50.24
CA SER A 414 -15.12 11.38 50.68
C SER A 414 -14.70 12.61 49.89
N TRP A 415 -15.43 13.70 50.09
CA TRP A 415 -15.12 15.00 49.51
C TRP A 415 -13.75 15.54 49.97
N SER A 416 -13.36 15.28 51.21
CA SER A 416 -12.05 15.72 51.74
C SER A 416 -10.86 15.11 50.98
N ASP A 417 -11.03 13.93 50.36
CA ASP A 417 -9.99 13.36 49.50
C ASP A 417 -9.78 14.20 48.23
N ALA A 418 -10.89 14.60 47.57
CA ALA A 418 -10.85 15.46 46.39
C ALA A 418 -10.28 16.85 46.73
N GLU A 419 -10.75 17.46 47.82
CA GLU A 419 -10.29 18.78 48.27
C GLU A 419 -8.79 18.79 48.57
N ARG A 420 -8.26 17.73 49.19
CA ARG A 420 -6.83 17.60 49.46
C ARG A 420 -6.01 17.52 48.17
N ILE A 421 -6.49 16.79 47.16
CA ILE A 421 -5.82 16.70 45.86
C ILE A 421 -5.91 18.05 45.14
N ALA A 422 -7.08 18.69 45.11
CA ALA A 422 -7.26 20.01 44.51
C ALA A 422 -6.31 21.06 45.12
N ARG A 423 -6.15 21.11 46.46
CA ARG A 423 -5.17 22.01 47.10
C ARG A 423 -3.74 21.78 46.65
N LYS A 424 -3.33 20.52 46.48
CA LYS A 424 -1.99 20.19 45.98
C LYS A 424 -1.82 20.66 44.53
N VAL A 425 -2.85 20.46 43.72
CA VAL A 425 -2.84 20.90 42.32
C VAL A 425 -2.71 22.41 42.23
N VAL A 426 -3.54 23.17 42.95
CA VAL A 426 -3.45 24.64 43.00
C VAL A 426 -2.04 25.07 43.42
N TYR A 427 -1.50 24.49 44.49
CA TYR A 427 -0.16 24.84 44.97
C TYR A 427 0.93 24.61 43.91
N GLU A 428 0.94 23.45 43.25
CA GLU A 428 1.97 23.11 42.26
C GLU A 428 1.81 23.88 40.94
N VAL A 429 0.58 24.10 40.50
CA VAL A 429 0.29 24.87 39.28
C VAL A 429 0.64 26.34 39.48
N SER A 430 0.48 26.90 40.68
CA SER A 430 0.83 28.30 40.97
C SER A 430 2.32 28.58 41.15
N ARG A 431 3.20 27.57 41.04
CA ARG A 431 4.65 27.80 41.10
C ARG A 431 5.14 28.46 39.79
N PRO A 432 6.18 29.32 39.84
CA PRO A 432 6.71 30.00 38.65
C PRO A 432 7.07 29.04 37.50
N TYR A 433 6.89 29.51 36.27
CA TYR A 433 7.29 28.81 35.05
C TYR A 433 8.42 29.57 34.38
N THR A 434 9.44 28.83 33.92
CA THR A 434 10.55 29.41 33.17
C THR A 434 10.15 29.49 31.71
N VAL A 435 10.11 30.71 31.18
CA VAL A 435 9.88 30.99 29.75
C VAL A 435 11.10 31.73 29.20
N THR A 436 11.24 31.77 27.87
CA THR A 436 12.43 32.32 27.18
C THR A 436 12.87 33.69 27.72
N ASP A 437 11.91 34.57 28.02
CA ASP A 437 12.15 35.96 28.44
C ASP A 437 11.79 36.25 29.91
N GLY A 438 11.79 35.24 30.79
CA GLY A 438 11.68 35.45 32.24
C GLY A 438 10.88 34.39 32.99
N LEU A 439 10.14 34.84 34.02
CA LEU A 439 9.30 33.99 34.85
C LEU A 439 7.83 34.35 34.64
N ALA A 440 7.03 33.37 34.24
CA ALA A 440 5.59 33.47 34.15
C ALA A 440 4.93 32.95 35.45
N LEU A 441 3.86 33.60 35.87
CA LEU A 441 3.04 33.21 37.02
C LEU A 441 1.61 33.04 36.53
N VAL A 442 1.06 31.84 36.69
CA VAL A 442 -0.35 31.54 36.45
C VAL A 442 -0.98 31.06 37.74
N GLY A 443 -2.23 31.48 37.98
CA GLY A 443 -3.07 30.92 39.04
C GLY A 443 -3.78 29.65 38.57
N CYS A 444 -4.61 29.10 39.44
CA CYS A 444 -5.49 28.00 39.08
C CYS A 444 -6.77 28.07 39.89
N SER A 445 -7.89 28.14 39.19
CA SER A 445 -9.23 28.02 39.75
C SER A 445 -9.75 26.61 39.53
N ILE A 446 -10.26 25.95 40.58
CA ILE A 446 -10.74 24.55 40.49
C ILE A 446 -12.21 24.44 40.92
N GLY A 447 -13.04 23.92 40.02
CA GLY A 447 -14.39 23.43 40.30
C GLY A 447 -14.38 21.92 40.55
N ILE A 448 -15.09 21.44 41.58
CA ILE A 448 -15.12 20.02 41.98
C ILE A 448 -16.56 19.50 41.89
N ALA A 449 -16.74 18.33 41.29
CA ALA A 449 -17.98 17.55 41.34
C ALA A 449 -17.67 16.09 41.72
N LEU A 450 -18.56 15.45 42.48
CA LEU A 450 -18.43 14.07 42.93
C LEU A 450 -19.57 13.18 42.42
N TYR A 451 -19.23 12.07 41.80
CA TYR A 451 -20.18 10.96 41.64
C TYR A 451 -20.33 10.19 42.96
N PRO A 452 -21.54 9.75 43.35
CA PRO A 452 -22.82 10.02 42.69
C PRO A 452 -23.53 11.31 43.16
N ASP A 453 -22.98 12.03 44.13
CA ASP A 453 -23.67 13.13 44.84
C ASP A 453 -24.08 14.30 43.94
N ASP A 454 -23.23 14.65 42.98
CA ASP A 454 -23.37 15.81 42.08
C ASP A 454 -23.83 15.43 40.67
N GLY A 455 -24.00 14.14 40.38
CA GLY A 455 -24.43 13.63 39.08
C GLY A 455 -23.97 12.20 38.79
N GLU A 456 -24.63 11.56 37.83
CA GLU A 456 -24.39 10.16 37.44
C GLU A 456 -23.78 10.01 36.03
N ASP A 457 -23.57 11.12 35.33
CA ASP A 457 -23.06 11.16 33.96
C ASP A 457 -22.06 12.31 33.77
N TRP A 458 -21.25 12.23 32.71
CA TRP A 458 -20.26 13.25 32.35
C TRP A 458 -20.87 14.65 32.26
N THR A 459 -22.00 14.82 31.59
CA THR A 459 -22.61 16.12 31.29
C THR A 459 -23.05 16.81 32.58
N THR A 460 -23.68 16.07 33.49
CA THR A 460 -24.13 16.58 34.78
C THR A 460 -22.95 16.95 35.67
N LEU A 461 -21.96 16.06 35.82
CA LEU A 461 -20.76 16.30 36.64
C LEU A 461 -19.92 17.47 36.12
N HIS A 462 -19.68 17.52 34.81
CA HIS A 462 -18.95 18.62 34.17
C HIS A 462 -19.66 19.96 34.38
N ARG A 463 -20.98 20.02 34.17
CA ARG A 463 -21.79 21.23 34.39
C ARG A 463 -21.75 21.70 35.84
N VAL A 464 -21.77 20.78 36.81
CA VAL A 464 -21.67 21.14 38.23
C VAL A 464 -20.28 21.70 38.55
N ALA A 465 -19.21 21.04 38.09
CA ALA A 465 -17.84 21.52 38.29
C ALA A 465 -17.62 22.90 37.65
N ASP A 466 -18.09 23.10 36.41
CA ASP A 466 -18.03 24.38 35.69
C ASP A 466 -18.76 25.50 36.43
N ARG A 467 -19.98 25.24 36.91
CA ARG A 467 -20.73 26.22 37.70
C ARG A 467 -20.08 26.53 39.05
N ALA A 468 -19.42 25.55 39.67
CA ALA A 468 -18.68 25.75 40.91
C ALA A 468 -17.46 26.66 40.70
N MET A 469 -16.86 26.62 39.50
CA MET A 469 -15.76 27.47 39.08
C MET A 469 -16.22 28.90 38.72
N TYR A 470 -17.26 29.07 37.88
CA TYR A 470 -17.67 30.37 37.33
C TYR A 470 -18.35 31.34 38.33
N ARG A 471 -19.02 30.85 39.38
CA ARG A 471 -19.81 31.68 40.31
C ARG A 471 -19.00 32.73 41.10
N GLU A 472 -17.68 32.68 41.04
CA GLU A 472 -16.77 33.66 41.65
C GLU A 472 -16.18 34.66 40.63
N ASN A 473 -16.09 34.30 39.34
CA ASN A 473 -15.46 35.16 38.34
C ASN A 473 -16.28 36.44 38.09
N THR A 474 -17.59 36.36 38.26
CA THR A 474 -18.52 37.51 38.20
C THR A 474 -18.57 38.34 39.49
N ALA A 475 -18.11 37.81 40.62
CA ALA A 475 -18.04 38.57 41.87
C ALA A 475 -16.83 39.51 41.93
N VAL A 476 -15.78 39.27 41.14
CA VAL A 476 -14.58 40.14 41.06
C VAL A 476 -14.68 41.21 39.97
N THR A 477 -15.54 41.04 38.97
CA THR A 477 -15.66 41.99 37.83
C THR A 477 -16.62 43.16 38.08
N ASN A 478 -17.37 43.18 39.19
CA ASN A 478 -18.36 44.23 39.49
C ASN A 478 -17.93 45.27 40.54
N GLU A 479 -16.65 45.39 40.86
CA GLU A 479 -16.13 46.60 41.51
C GLU A 479 -15.66 47.59 40.44
N ALA A 480 -16.57 48.48 40.03
CA ALA A 480 -16.25 49.64 39.22
C ALA A 480 -15.17 50.51 39.92
N PRO A 481 -14.29 51.21 39.16
CA PRO A 481 -13.17 51.94 39.75
C PRO A 481 -13.69 53.15 40.51
N CYS A 482 -13.53 53.14 41.83
CA CYS A 482 -13.83 54.30 42.66
C CYS A 482 -12.78 55.40 42.39
N THR A 483 -13.12 56.32 41.50
CA THR A 483 -12.40 57.57 41.27
C THR A 483 -12.71 58.55 42.38
N SER A 484 -11.85 58.68 43.40
CA SER A 484 -11.45 59.99 43.95
C SER A 484 -10.44 59.86 45.10
N ARG A 485 -9.47 60.78 45.09
CA ARG A 485 -8.53 61.03 46.20
C ARG A 485 -9.27 61.71 47.35
N ARG A 486 -9.90 60.95 48.26
CA ARG A 486 -10.23 61.41 49.63
C ARG A 486 -10.90 60.25 50.36
N GLU A 487 -10.08 59.41 51.03
CA GLU A 487 -10.44 58.65 52.26
C GLU A 487 -9.34 57.64 52.64
N ARG A 488 -8.08 58.09 52.64
CA ARG A 488 -7.04 57.45 53.46
C ARG A 488 -7.02 58.11 54.84
N ARG A 489 -7.95 57.75 55.72
CA ARG A 489 -7.83 57.90 57.18
C ARG A 489 -9.07 57.31 57.84
N MET A 490 -9.03 56.01 58.12
CA MET A 490 -9.69 55.33 59.25
C MET A 490 -9.54 53.82 59.03
N LEU A 491 -8.37 53.29 59.37
CA LEU A 491 -8.21 51.86 59.64
C LEU A 491 -7.28 51.69 60.83
N ASN A 492 -7.77 52.12 61.98
CA ASN A 492 -7.22 51.79 63.28
C ASN A 492 -8.40 51.81 64.26
N ASP A 493 -9.22 50.77 64.24
CA ASP A 493 -9.74 50.25 65.50
C ASP A 493 -10.23 48.80 65.38
N ARG A 494 -9.92 48.02 66.41
CA ARG A 494 -10.40 46.66 66.61
C ARG A 494 -11.81 46.75 67.23
N ARG A 495 -12.80 46.03 66.68
CA ARG A 495 -13.85 45.31 67.44
C ARG A 495 -14.82 44.54 66.52
N ALA A 496 -15.04 43.29 66.93
CA ALA A 496 -16.08 42.30 66.64
C ALA A 496 -17.30 42.66 65.77
N PHE A 497 -17.78 41.68 64.96
CA PHE A 497 -19.15 41.10 64.99
C PHE A 497 -19.31 39.95 63.95
N PRO A 498 -20.36 39.10 63.99
CA PRO A 498 -20.24 37.69 64.39
C PRO A 498 -20.41 36.65 63.27
N VAL A 499 -20.00 35.43 63.61
CA VAL A 499 -20.22 34.18 62.86
C VAL A 499 -21.71 33.88 62.71
N ARG A 500 -22.21 33.80 61.47
CA ARG A 500 -23.40 33.02 61.12
C ARG A 500 -23.00 31.86 60.21
N ARG A 501 -23.00 30.66 60.79
CA ARG A 501 -22.88 29.38 60.07
C ARG A 501 -24.21 29.04 59.39
N ARG A 502 -24.19 28.92 58.06
CA ARG A 502 -24.99 27.96 57.28
C ARG A 502 -24.14 27.52 56.08
N PRO A 503 -23.95 26.21 55.81
CA PRO A 503 -23.25 25.76 54.62
C PRO A 503 -24.20 25.79 53.42
N THR A 504 -23.85 26.54 52.39
CA THR A 504 -24.41 26.40 51.03
C THR A 504 -23.68 25.24 50.32
N PRO A 505 -24.36 24.44 49.47
CA PRO A 505 -23.88 23.12 49.06
C PRO A 505 -22.86 23.12 47.89
N TRP A 506 -22.14 24.21 47.65
CA TRP A 506 -21.19 24.32 46.53
C TRP A 506 -19.86 24.90 47.03
N HIS A 507 -18.75 24.17 46.84
CA HIS A 507 -17.44 24.48 47.43
C HIS A 507 -16.32 24.50 46.38
N TRP A 508 -15.42 25.48 46.44
CA TRP A 508 -14.35 25.80 45.46
C TRP A 508 -13.04 26.22 46.16
N ILE A 509 -11.91 26.31 45.43
CA ILE A 509 -10.57 26.67 45.97
C ILE A 509 -9.84 27.65 45.01
N ARG A 510 -9.23 28.74 45.53
CA ARG A 510 -8.45 29.74 44.75
C ARG A 510 -7.19 30.23 45.50
N THR A 511 -6.18 30.67 44.76
CA THR A 511 -4.99 31.40 45.25
C THR A 511 -5.06 32.91 45.00
N ARG A 512 -4.61 33.75 45.95
CA ARG A 512 -4.28 35.16 45.72
C ARG A 512 -2.77 35.29 45.42
N LEU A 513 -2.41 35.90 44.30
CA LEU A 513 -1.01 36.23 43.98
C LEU A 513 -0.53 37.39 44.88
N PRO A 514 0.67 37.33 45.47
CA PRO A 514 1.27 38.47 46.15
C PRO A 514 1.76 39.52 45.13
N VAL A 515 1.38 40.78 45.33
CA VAL A 515 1.88 41.93 44.54
C VAL A 515 3.33 42.20 44.93
N CYS A 516 4.25 42.15 43.98
CA CYS A 516 5.67 42.50 44.19
C CYS A 516 5.81 43.96 44.65
N ALA A 517 6.35 44.17 45.85
CA ALA A 517 6.78 45.47 46.34
C ALA A 517 8.06 45.91 45.61
N GLY A 518 8.06 47.14 45.08
CA GLY A 518 9.13 47.72 44.26
C GLY A 518 10.49 47.77 44.96
N THR A 519 11.53 47.47 44.19
CA THR A 519 12.94 47.50 44.56
C THR A 519 13.44 48.91 44.84
N ARG A 520 14.22 49.03 45.93
CA ARG A 520 14.92 50.24 46.41
C ARG A 520 15.93 50.77 45.38
N ARG A 521 16.11 52.10 45.38
CA ARG A 521 17.16 52.85 44.65
C ARG A 521 18.58 52.34 45.00
N PRO A 522 19.55 52.37 44.07
CA PRO A 522 20.94 52.08 44.40
C PRO A 522 21.68 53.35 44.86
N GLU A 523 22.44 53.20 45.95
CA GLU A 523 23.44 54.14 46.46
C GLU A 523 24.73 54.13 45.60
N LYS A 524 25.46 55.24 45.72
CA LYS A 524 26.65 55.65 44.97
C LYS A 524 27.84 54.66 45.07
N GLN A 525 28.49 54.41 43.92
CA GLN A 525 29.84 53.82 43.83
C GLN A 525 30.94 54.83 44.21
N PRO A 526 32.07 54.40 44.82
CA PRO A 526 33.30 55.15 44.82
C PRO A 526 34.21 54.77 43.62
N ARG A 527 35.09 55.72 43.28
CA ARG A 527 35.96 55.84 42.11
C ARG A 527 36.98 54.69 41.93
N SER A 528 37.28 54.36 40.67
CA SER A 528 38.54 53.72 40.24
C SER A 528 39.21 54.53 39.12
N ALA A 529 40.52 54.77 39.27
CA ALA A 529 41.42 55.44 38.33
C ALA A 529 41.77 54.55 37.11
N PRO A 530 42.32 55.09 36.01
CA PRO A 530 42.36 54.41 34.71
C PRO A 530 43.66 53.63 34.49
N ALA A 531 43.55 52.46 33.85
CA ALA A 531 44.68 51.71 33.30
C ALA A 531 44.81 51.98 31.79
N SER A 532 46.06 52.20 31.39
CA SER A 532 46.56 52.66 30.11
C SER A 532 46.57 51.57 29.01
N LEU A 533 46.38 52.03 27.77
CA LEU A 533 46.70 51.32 26.54
C LEU A 533 48.22 51.27 26.31
N HIS A 534 48.77 50.10 25.97
CA HIS A 534 49.80 49.96 24.92
C HIS A 534 49.92 48.51 24.39
N ARG A 535 49.83 48.39 23.05
CA ARG A 535 50.17 47.28 22.15
C ARG A 535 51.71 47.05 22.10
N PRO A 536 52.29 46.17 21.24
CA PRO A 536 51.91 44.83 20.74
C PRO A 536 53.12 43.83 20.72
N ARG A 537 52.87 42.53 20.53
CA ARG A 537 53.50 41.66 19.51
C ARG A 537 52.88 40.27 19.52
#